data_AF-A0A0N4U5X7-F1
#
_entry.id   AF-A0A0N4U5X7-F1
#
_cell.length_a   1.000
_cell.length_b   1.000
_cell.length_c   1.000
_cell.angle_alpha   90.00
_cell.angle_beta   90.00
_cell.angle_gamma   90.00
#
_symmetry.space_group_name_H-M   'P 1'
#
loop_
_entity.id
_entity.type
_entity.pdbx_description
1 polymer ?
#
loop_
_entity_poly.entity_id
_entity_poly.type
_entity_poly.pdbx_seq_one_letter_code
_entity_poly.pdbx_strand_id
1 'polypeptide(L)'
;MEQNDIQSGKLEDNLLSVPEDQNPKNVQDLTGLIQGVLKQTQERFKHMSDEIIGRIDTMSKRIDELEKNITELMAQSGLDVES
;
A
#
# COMPACT_ATOMS: atom_id res chain seq x y z
N MET A 1 2.03 6.08 -35.74
CA MET A 1 2.89 6.67 -34.69
C MET A 1 1.97 6.89 -33.52
N GLU A 2 1.93 6.12 -32.44
CA GLU A 2 2.89 5.24 -31.78
C GLU A 2 2.01 4.16 -31.11
N GLN A 3 2.16 2.88 -31.49
CA GLN A 3 1.45 1.78 -30.85
C GLN A 3 2.08 1.60 -29.47
N ASN A 4 1.42 2.14 -28.44
CA ASN A 4 1.66 1.75 -27.07
C ASN A 4 1.09 0.34 -26.87
N ASP A 5 1.77 -0.66 -27.45
CA ASP A 5 1.67 -2.03 -27.00
C ASP A 5 2.23 -2.05 -25.58
N ILE A 6 1.36 -1.80 -24.60
CA ILE A 6 1.63 -2.20 -23.22
C ILE A 6 1.77 -3.72 -23.31
N GLN A 7 3.01 -4.17 -23.44
CA GLN A 7 3.36 -5.56 -23.25
C GLN A 7 2.83 -5.92 -21.87
N SER A 8 1.69 -6.60 -21.83
CA SER A 8 1.23 -7.38 -20.70
C SER A 8 2.21 -8.53 -20.52
N GLY A 9 3.44 -8.15 -20.17
CA GLY A 9 4.60 -9.00 -20.14
C GLY A 9 4.61 -9.71 -18.81
N LYS A 10 3.88 -10.82 -18.73
CA LYS A 10 4.28 -12.00 -17.95
C LYS A 10 4.66 -11.77 -16.47
N LEU A 11 4.04 -10.80 -15.79
CA LEU A 11 4.32 -10.58 -14.37
C LEU A 11 3.69 -11.69 -13.49
N GLU A 12 2.72 -12.45 -14.01
CA GLU A 12 1.93 -13.38 -13.21
C GLU A 12 2.57 -14.77 -13.06
N ASP A 13 3.44 -15.20 -13.98
CA ASP A 13 3.62 -16.65 -14.21
C ASP A 13 4.79 -17.34 -13.48
N ASN A 14 5.52 -16.68 -12.55
CA ASN A 14 6.68 -17.38 -11.95
C ASN A 14 7.01 -17.07 -10.49
N LEU A 15 6.08 -16.61 -9.67
CA LEU A 15 6.42 -16.38 -8.26
C LEU A 15 6.65 -17.69 -7.48
N LEU A 16 5.97 -18.77 -7.86
CA LEU A 16 6.02 -20.05 -7.17
C LEU A 16 5.94 -21.21 -8.18
N SER A 17 7.04 -21.52 -8.86
CA SER A 17 7.16 -22.78 -9.59
C SER A 17 7.20 -23.93 -8.58
N VAL A 18 6.08 -24.64 -8.42
CA VAL A 18 5.96 -25.79 -7.51
C VAL A 18 6.70 -26.99 -8.14
N PRO A 19 7.67 -27.61 -7.45
CA PRO A 19 8.21 -28.89 -7.89
C PRO A 19 7.08 -29.93 -7.90
N GLU A 20 6.78 -30.56 -9.03
CA GLU A 20 5.79 -31.67 -9.09
C GLU A 20 6.28 -32.94 -8.38
N ASP A 21 7.57 -33.00 -8.04
CA ASP A 21 8.18 -34.16 -7.41
C ASP A 21 7.87 -34.21 -5.91
N GLN A 22 7.09 -35.23 -5.51
CA GLN A 22 6.63 -35.47 -4.13
C GLN A 22 7.73 -35.96 -3.17
N ASN A 23 9.00 -35.91 -3.55
CA ASN A 23 10.10 -36.21 -2.63
C ASN A 23 9.99 -35.35 -1.36
N PRO A 24 9.95 -35.93 -0.14
CA PRO A 24 9.74 -35.19 1.10
C PRO A 24 10.77 -34.07 1.35
N LYS A 25 12.01 -34.21 0.86
CA LYS A 25 13.00 -33.14 0.90
C LYS A 25 12.57 -31.92 0.06
N ASN A 26 12.08 -32.17 -1.16
CA ASN A 26 11.58 -31.10 -2.04
C ASN A 26 10.36 -30.40 -1.43
N VAL A 27 9.48 -31.13 -0.74
CA VAL A 27 8.32 -30.54 -0.04
C VAL A 27 8.75 -29.64 1.13
N GLN A 28 9.80 -30.02 1.87
CA GLN A 28 10.36 -29.19 2.94
C GLN A 28 10.98 -27.90 2.38
N ASP A 29 11.78 -28.02 1.32
CA ASP A 29 12.39 -26.88 0.64
C ASP A 29 11.31 -25.94 0.06
N LEU A 30 10.26 -26.50 -0.54
CA LEU A 30 9.11 -25.74 -1.03
C LEU A 30 8.38 -25.00 0.09
N THR A 31 8.17 -25.67 1.24
CA THR A 31 7.53 -25.03 2.40
C THR A 31 8.38 -23.86 2.90
N GLY A 32 9.70 -24.04 2.96
CA GLY A 32 10.64 -22.96 3.31
C GLY A 32 10.58 -21.80 2.33
N LEU A 33 10.51 -22.07 1.02
CA LEU A 33 10.35 -21.06 -0.01
C LEU A 33 9.05 -20.27 0.15
N ILE A 34 7.91 -20.96 0.31
CA ILE A 34 6.60 -20.33 0.50
C ILE A 34 6.61 -19.46 1.77
N GLN A 35 7.14 -19.97 2.88
CA GLN A 35 7.26 -19.19 4.12
C GLN A 35 8.14 -17.94 3.94
N GLY A 36 9.25 -18.06 3.21
CA GLY A 36 10.12 -16.93 2.87
C GLY A 36 9.40 -15.87 2.04
N VAL A 37 8.68 -16.29 0.99
CA VAL A 37 7.91 -15.39 0.12
C VAL A 37 6.77 -14.71 0.87
N LEU A 38 6.03 -15.45 1.70
CA LEU A 38 4.95 -14.89 2.51
C LEU A 38 5.49 -13.86 3.49
N LYS A 39 6.60 -14.16 4.18
CA LYS A 39 7.24 -13.21 5.10
C LYS A 39 7.69 -11.94 4.38
N GLN A 40 8.37 -12.08 3.25
CA GLN A 40 8.78 -10.93 2.44
C GLN A 40 7.58 -10.10 1.96
N THR A 41 6.50 -10.75 1.53
CA THR A 41 5.27 -10.08 1.09
C THR A 41 4.62 -9.32 2.25
N GLN A 42 4.55 -9.92 3.43
CA GLN A 42 4.04 -9.28 4.65
C GLN A 42 4.90 -8.07 5.04
N GLU A 43 6.22 -8.19 5.02
CA GLU A 43 7.14 -7.08 5.32
C GLU A 43 6.96 -5.91 4.34
N ARG A 44 6.83 -6.20 3.04
CA ARG A 44 6.56 -5.18 2.01
C ARG A 44 5.20 -4.51 2.20
N PHE A 45 4.17 -5.30 2.45
CA PHE A 45 2.83 -4.78 2.70
C PHE A 45 2.79 -3.91 3.96
N LYS A 46 3.47 -4.34 5.03
CA LYS A 46 3.60 -3.57 6.26
C LYS A 46 4.29 -2.23 6.01
N HIS A 47 5.46 -2.24 5.37
CA HIS A 47 6.18 -1.01 5.06
C HIS A 47 5.34 -0.05 4.21
N MET A 48 4.67 -0.55 3.17
CA MET A 48 3.76 0.26 2.35
C MET A 48 2.57 0.80 3.17
N SER A 49 2.02 -0.01 4.07
CA SER A 49 0.91 0.42 4.94
C SER A 49 1.35 1.53 5.89
N ASP A 50 2.53 1.40 6.49
CA ASP A 50 3.10 2.42 7.38
C ASP A 50 3.29 3.77 6.64
N GLU A 51 3.77 3.73 5.38
CA GLU A 51 3.90 4.91 4.52
C GLU A 51 2.55 5.55 4.17
N ILE A 52 1.54 4.74 3.82
CA ILE A 52 0.19 5.23 3.52
C ILE A 52 -0.44 5.87 4.75
N ILE A 53 -0.33 5.22 5.91
CA ILE A 53 -0.83 5.76 7.19
C ILE A 53 -0.12 7.07 7.53
N GLY A 54 1.21 7.14 7.41
CA GLY A 54 1.94 8.38 7.67
C GLY A 54 1.53 9.55 6.77
N ARG A 55 1.18 9.27 5.50
CA ARG A 55 0.60 10.28 4.59
C ARG A 55 -0.80 10.70 5.01
N ILE A 56 -1.65 9.76 5.42
CA ILE A 56 -3.00 10.04 5.93
C ILE A 56 -2.92 10.91 7.19
N ASP A 57 -2.04 10.59 8.13
CA ASP A 57 -1.84 11.38 9.35
C ASP A 57 -1.41 12.82 9.03
N THR A 58 -0.51 12.96 8.06
CA THR A 58 -0.08 14.29 7.58
C THR A 58 -1.23 15.06 6.94
N MET A 59 -2.06 14.40 6.13
CA MET A 59 -3.26 15.02 5.55
C MET A 59 -4.28 15.38 6.63
N SER A 60 -4.50 14.53 7.64
CA SER A 60 -5.39 14.78 8.77
C SER A 60 -5.00 16.05 9.51
N LYS A 61 -3.71 16.22 9.87
CA LYS A 61 -3.23 17.44 10.54
C LYS A 61 -3.45 18.70 9.71
N ARG A 62 -3.24 18.61 8.38
CA ARG A 62 -3.49 19.74 7.48
C ARG A 62 -4.98 20.08 7.39
N ILE A 63 -5.86 19.09 7.47
CA ILE A 63 -7.31 19.31 7.53
C ILE A 63 -7.65 20.01 8.84
N ASP A 64 -7.14 19.55 9.98
CA ASP A 64 -7.35 20.19 11.29
C ASP A 64 -6.89 21.67 11.28
N GLU A 65 -5.73 21.95 10.68
CA GLU A 65 -5.21 23.31 10.51
C GLU A 65 -6.10 24.17 9.60
N LEU A 66 -6.61 23.60 8.50
CA LEU A 66 -7.52 24.29 7.59
C LEU A 66 -8.86 24.59 8.28
N GLU A 67 -9.43 23.64 9.02
CA GLU A 67 -10.65 23.84 9.81
C GLU A 67 -10.47 24.99 10.80
N LYS A 68 -9.35 24.99 11.54
CA LYS A 68 -9.01 26.08 12.46
C LYS A 68 -8.91 27.42 11.73
N ASN A 69 -8.17 27.49 10.63
CA ASN A 69 -7.99 28.73 9.86
C ASN A 69 -9.33 29.26 9.32
N ILE A 70 -10.24 28.36 8.89
CA ILE A 70 -11.58 28.72 8.43
C ILE A 70 -12.40 29.27 9.60
N THR A 71 -12.41 28.60 10.76
CA THR A 71 -13.11 29.09 11.96
C THR A 71 -12.61 30.47 12.38
N GLU A 72 -11.29 30.70 12.36
CA GLU A 72 -10.70 32.01 12.66
C GLU A 72 -11.11 33.07 11.63
N LEU A 73 -11.09 32.73 10.34
CA LEU A 73 -11.50 33.64 9.26
C LEU A 73 -13.00 33.99 9.35
N MET A 74 -13.86 33.02 9.66
CA MET A 74 -15.30 33.23 9.86
C MET A 74 -15.57 34.14 11.05
N ALA A 75 -14.92 33.89 12.19
CA ALA A 75 -15.01 34.72 13.38
C ALA A 75 -14.54 36.17 13.10
N GLN A 76 -13.46 36.34 12.33
CA GLN A 76 -12.97 37.67 11.92
C GLN A 76 -13.89 38.38 10.93
N SER A 77 -14.59 37.63 10.08
CA SER A 77 -15.51 38.17 9.07
C SER A 77 -16.88 38.53 9.65
N GLY A 78 -17.16 38.20 10.91
CA GLY A 78 -18.49 38.34 11.51
C GLY A 78 -19.54 37.42 10.88
N LEU A 79 -19.09 36.40 10.15
CA LEU A 79 -19.95 35.34 9.66
C LEU A 79 -20.09 34.35 10.83
N ASP A 80 -21.12 34.52 11.64
CA ASP A 80 -21.49 33.48 12.60
C ASP A 80 -21.66 32.17 11.85
N VAL A 81 -21.05 31.10 12.37
CA VAL A 81 -21.24 29.74 11.85
C VAL A 81 -22.70 29.38 12.10
N GLU A 82 -23.58 29.68 11.15
CA GLU A 82 -24.96 29.20 11.15
C GLU A 82 -24.96 27.74 10.68
N SER A 83 -24.44 26.83 11.52
CA SER A 83 -24.60 25.38 11.39
C SER A 83 -24.28 24.66 12.70
#